data_AF-A0A7X5QGA3-F1
#
_entry.id   AF-A0A7X5QGA3-F1
#
_cell.length_a   1.000
_cell.length_b   1.000
_cell.length_c   1.000
_cell.angle_alpha   90.00
_cell.angle_beta   90.00
_cell.angle_gamma   90.00
#
_symmetry.space_group_name_H-M   'P 1'
#
loop_
_entity.id
_entity.type
_entity.pdbx_description
1 polymer ?
#
loop_
_entity_poly.entity_id
_entity_poly.type
_entity_poly.pdbx_seq_one_letter_code
_entity_poly.pdbx_strand_id
1 'polypeptide(L)'
;MTEEDRERVDTDNELVRTLFHIDDGRNYTQRIIHCMRKNYYIHEGICPHPPPAPQVAGVKLTPVKKAKKRRKSRNKGQENE
;
A
#
# COMPACT_ATOMS: atom_id res chain seq x y z
N MET A 1 -7.53 28.48 -19.44
CA MET A 1 -7.45 27.73 -18.17
C MET A 1 -8.40 26.56 -18.30
N THR A 2 -7.92 25.44 -18.83
CA THR A 2 -8.71 24.23 -19.05
C THR A 2 -9.01 23.54 -17.72
N GLU A 3 -10.19 22.95 -17.60
CA GLU A 3 -10.77 22.42 -16.35
C GLU A 3 -10.09 21.14 -15.82
N GLU A 4 -8.90 20.82 -16.32
CA GLU A 4 -8.17 19.56 -16.07
C GLU A 4 -7.21 19.65 -14.88
N ASP A 5 -7.06 20.84 -14.27
CA ASP A 5 -6.23 21.06 -13.08
C ASP A 5 -6.95 20.76 -11.75
N ARG A 6 -8.18 20.23 -11.81
CA ARG A 6 -8.91 19.82 -10.61
C ARG A 6 -8.53 18.39 -10.27
N GLU A 7 -8.01 18.22 -9.06
CA GLU A 7 -7.84 16.93 -8.35
C GLU A 7 -6.45 16.28 -8.42
N ARG A 8 -5.38 17.08 -8.38
CA ARG A 8 -4.15 16.62 -7.70
C ARG A 8 -4.36 16.76 -6.20
N VAL A 9 -5.00 15.77 -5.60
CA VAL A 9 -5.00 15.62 -4.13
C VAL A 9 -3.55 15.56 -3.68
N ASP A 10 -3.14 16.53 -2.87
CA ASP A 10 -1.81 16.55 -2.27
C ASP A 10 -1.64 15.32 -1.38
N THR A 11 -0.99 14.28 -1.93
CA THR A 11 -0.74 13.00 -1.24
C THR A 11 0.22 13.15 -0.07
N ASP A 12 0.90 14.30 0.06
CA ASP A 12 1.74 14.62 1.22
C ASP A 12 0.96 15.25 2.37
N ASN A 13 -0.33 15.59 2.16
CA ASN A 13 -1.20 16.06 3.22
C ASN A 13 -1.42 14.95 4.27
N GLU A 14 -1.12 15.25 5.53
CA GLU A 14 -1.23 14.33 6.66
C GLU A 14 -2.63 13.72 6.82
N LEU A 15 -3.68 14.47 6.47
CA LEU A 15 -5.06 13.97 6.49
C LEU A 15 -5.27 12.86 5.46
N VAL A 16 -4.69 12.99 4.27
CA VAL A 16 -4.82 11.98 3.20
C VAL A 16 -4.06 10.71 3.58
N ARG A 17 -2.82 10.85 4.08
CA ARG A 17 -2.00 9.72 4.54
C ARG A 17 -2.62 8.93 5.69
N THR A 18 -3.36 9.60 6.57
CA THR A 18 -3.98 8.95 7.74
C THR A 18 -5.33 8.32 7.44
N LEU A 19 -6.09 8.87 6.48
CA LEU A 19 -7.42 8.38 6.13
C LEU A 19 -7.42 7.35 4.99
N PHE A 20 -6.40 7.35 4.13
CA PHE A 20 -6.36 6.53 2.93
C PHE A 20 -5.13 5.64 2.90
N HIS A 21 -5.32 4.38 2.49
CA HIS A 21 -4.21 3.55 2.08
C HIS A 21 -3.87 3.89 0.62
N ILE A 22 -2.70 4.48 0.41
CA ILE A 22 -2.14 4.83 -0.89
C ILE A 22 -1.34 3.62 -1.37
N ASP A 23 -1.93 2.86 -2.30
CA ASP A 23 -1.22 1.80 -3.01
C ASP A 23 -0.70 2.39 -4.34
N ASP A 24 0.63 2.38 -4.53
CA ASP A 24 1.28 2.84 -5.76
C ASP A 24 1.21 1.79 -6.88
N GLY A 25 0.65 0.61 -6.58
CA GLY A 25 0.39 -0.47 -7.52
C GLY A 25 1.65 -1.01 -8.20
N ARG A 26 2.83 -0.71 -7.64
CA ARG A 26 4.11 -1.08 -8.25
C ARG A 26 4.37 -2.56 -8.04
N ASN A 27 4.41 -3.31 -9.14
CA ASN A 27 4.75 -4.73 -9.10
C ASN A 27 6.28 -4.94 -9.15
N TYR A 28 6.89 -5.21 -8.01
CA TYR A 28 8.33 -5.49 -7.90
C TYR A 28 8.70 -6.98 -8.07
N THR A 29 7.74 -7.87 -8.30
CA THR A 29 7.96 -9.33 -8.27
C THR A 29 9.10 -9.76 -9.18
N GLN A 30 9.17 -9.26 -10.40
CA GLN A 30 10.23 -9.62 -11.35
C GLN A 30 11.62 -9.19 -10.88
N ARG A 31 11.73 -8.00 -10.29
CA ARG A 31 12.99 -7.51 -9.70
C ARG A 31 13.41 -8.34 -8.49
N ILE A 32 12.47 -8.70 -7.62
CA ILE A 32 12.74 -9.56 -6.46
C ILE A 32 13.28 -10.91 -6.95
N ILE A 33 12.60 -11.55 -7.92
CA ILE A 33 13.04 -12.82 -8.50
C ILE A 33 14.42 -12.69 -9.13
N HIS A 34 14.69 -11.60 -9.87
CA HIS A 34 15.98 -11.35 -10.49
C HIS A 34 17.10 -11.22 -9.43
N CYS A 35 16.86 -10.49 -8.35
CA CYS A 35 17.80 -10.38 -7.23
C CYS A 35 18.05 -11.73 -6.55
N MET A 36 17.01 -12.54 -6.34
CA MET A 36 17.13 -13.87 -5.74
C MET A 36 17.95 -14.83 -6.62
N ARG A 37 17.89 -14.68 -7.94
CA ARG A 37 18.65 -15.52 -8.90
C ARG A 37 20.09 -15.05 -9.13
N LYS A 38 20.57 -14.03 -8.43
CA LYS A 38 21.92 -13.48 -8.64
C LYS A 38 23.03 -14.54 -8.56
N ASN A 39 22.97 -15.44 -7.59
CA ASN A 39 23.97 -16.50 -7.46
C ASN A 39 23.92 -17.49 -8.64
N TYR A 40 22.72 -17.85 -9.10
CA TYR A 40 22.55 -18.68 -10.29
C TYR A 40 23.17 -18.03 -11.52
N TYR A 41 22.94 -16.73 -11.73
CA TYR A 41 23.54 -15.97 -12.83
C TYR A 41 25.07 -15.93 -12.76
N ILE A 42 25.64 -15.75 -11.56
CA ILE A 42 27.10 -15.80 -11.34
C ILE A 42 27.66 -17.18 -11.70
N HIS A 43 27.00 -18.26 -11.26
CA HIS A 43 27.44 -19.63 -11.53
C HIS A 43 27.40 -19.99 -13.02
N GLU A 44 26.34 -19.58 -13.72
CA GLU A 44 26.19 -19.81 -15.15
C GLU A 44 27.03 -18.84 -16.00
N GLY A 45 27.65 -17.82 -15.40
CA GLY A 45 28.38 -16.77 -16.10
C GLY A 45 27.48 -15.86 -16.96
N ILE A 46 26.18 -15.83 -16.68
CA ILE A 46 25.18 -15.08 -17.45
C ILE A 46 24.93 -13.75 -16.74
N CYS A 47 24.88 -12.64 -17.48
CA CYS A 47 24.48 -11.34 -16.95
C CYS A 47 23.17 -10.88 -17.62
N PRO A 48 22.00 -11.37 -17.14
CA PRO A 48 20.73 -10.96 -17.72
C PRO A 48 20.46 -9.49 -17.40
N HIS A 49 19.87 -8.77 -18.35
CA HIS A 49 19.47 -7.39 -18.10
C HIS A 49 18.47 -7.32 -16.94
N PRO A 50 18.57 -6.29 -16.08
CA PRO A 50 17.63 -6.13 -14.99
C PRO A 50 16.22 -5.93 -15.55
N PRO A 51 15.19 -6.54 -14.96
CA PRO A 51 13.82 -6.32 -15.39
C PRO A 51 13.44 -4.84 -15.27
N PRO A 52 12.54 -4.35 -16.15
CA PRO A 52 12.16 -2.94 -16.21
C PRO A 52 11.61 -2.47 -14.86
N ALA A 53 11.79 -1.17 -14.58
CA ALA A 53 11.25 -0.58 -13.36
C ALA A 53 9.72 -0.77 -13.33
N PRO A 54 9.13 -1.06 -12.16
CA PRO A 54 7.68 -1.19 -12.05
C PRO A 54 7.02 0.11 -12.52
N GLN A 55 6.13 -0.01 -13.49
CA GLN A 55 5.33 1.12 -13.93
C GLN A 55 4.37 1.51 -12.79
N VAL A 56 4.41 2.78 -12.39
CA VAL A 56 3.53 3.32 -11.35
C VAL A 56 2.10 3.24 -11.88
N ALA A 57 1.24 2.44 -11.25
CA ALA A 57 -0.17 2.48 -11.57
C ALA A 57 -0.76 3.78 -10.99
N GLY A 58 -1.83 4.30 -11.61
CA GLY A 58 -2.53 5.46 -11.06
C GLY A 58 -2.91 5.23 -9.60
N VAL A 59 -2.61 6.20 -8.74
CA VAL A 59 -2.79 6.11 -7.28
C VAL A 59 -4.23 5.70 -6.96
N LYS A 60 -4.41 4.52 -6.34
CA LYS A 60 -5.71 4.06 -5.88
C LYS A 60 -5.90 4.46 -4.42
N LEU A 61 -6.67 5.52 -4.18
CA LEU A 61 -7.04 5.92 -2.82
C LEU A 61 -8.15 5.00 -2.30
N THR A 62 -7.84 4.16 -1.32
CA THR A 62 -8.85 3.35 -0.62
C THR A 62 -9.11 3.92 0.77
N PRO A 63 -10.35 4.31 1.12
CA PRO A 63 -10.66 4.87 2.43
C PRO A 63 -10.53 3.80 3.52
N VAL A 64 -9.79 4.11 4.57
CA VAL A 64 -9.58 3.22 5.72
C VAL A 64 -10.86 3.16 6.56
N LYS A 65 -11.64 2.08 6.41
CA LYS A 65 -12.81 1.83 7.26
C LYS A 65 -12.35 1.53 8.69
N LYS A 66 -12.50 2.48 9.62
CA LYS A 66 -12.19 2.23 11.04
C LYS A 66 -13.14 1.18 11.60
N ALA A 67 -12.60 0.07 12.10
CA ALA A 67 -13.40 -0.96 12.75
C ALA A 67 -14.13 -0.36 13.98
N LYS A 68 -15.46 -0.46 14.02
CA LYS A 68 -16.25 -0.10 15.20
C LYS A 68 -15.80 -0.98 16.37
N LYS A 69 -15.07 -0.41 17.33
CA LYS A 69 -14.76 -1.07 18.61
C LYS A 69 -16.08 -1.49 19.26
N ARG A 70 -16.38 -2.79 19.30
CA ARG A 70 -17.50 -3.34 20.10
C ARG A 70 -17.19 -3.04 21.57
N ARG A 71 -17.88 -2.07 22.16
CA ARG A 71 -17.88 -1.89 23.62
C ARG A 71 -18.54 -3.13 24.23
N LYS A 72 -17.78 -3.96 24.95
CA LYS A 72 -18.36 -4.98 25.84
C LYS A 72 -19.08 -4.23 26.96
N SER A 73 -20.41 -4.18 26.92
CA SER A 73 -21.20 -3.74 28.07
C SER A 73 -20.98 -4.76 29.20
N ARG A 74 -20.30 -4.33 30.28
CA ARG A 74 -20.32 -5.06 31.55
C ARG A 74 -21.72 -4.86 32.15
N ASN A 75 -22.52 -5.92 32.22
CA ASN A 75 -23.68 -5.93 33.12
C ASN A 75 -23.15 -5.75 34.54
N LYS A 76 -23.47 -4.62 35.19
CA LYS A 76 -23.41 -4.55 36.64
C LYS A 76 -24.63 -5.30 37.15
N GLY A 77 -24.41 -6.47 37.74
CA GLY A 77 -25.43 -7.14 38.55
C GLY A 77 -25.86 -6.19 39.66
N GLN A 78 -27.15 -5.93 39.73
CA GLN A 78 -27.80 -5.40 40.92
C GLN A 78 -27.92 -6.58 41.88
N GLU A 79 -27.16 -6.55 42.97
CA GLU A 79 -27.47 -7.36 44.15
C GLU A 79 -28.01 -6.38 45.20
N ASN A 80 -29.33 -6.34 45.31
CA ASN A 80 -30.03 -5.89 46.50
C ASN A 80 -30.16 -7.13 47.39
N GLU A 81 -29.57 -7.11 48.59
CA GLU A 81 -30.23 -7.38 49.88
C GLU A 81 -29.26 -7.05 51.02
#